data_AF-A0A8R1U2T5-F1
#
_entry.id   AF-A0A8R1U2T5-F1
#
_cell.length_a   1.000
_cell.length_b   1.000
_cell.length_c   1.000
_cell.angle_alpha   90.00
_cell.angle_beta   90.00
_cell.angle_gamma   90.00
#
_symmetry.space_group_name_H-M   'P 1'
#
loop_
_entity.id
_entity.type
_entity.pdbx_description
1 polymer ?
#
loop_
_entity_poly.entity_id
_entity_poly.type
_entity_poly.pdbx_seq_one_letter_code
_entity_poly.pdbx_strand_id
1 'polypeptide(L)'
;MRARFDQRQELKNEYELLIKFDEHTYELFGLYQQAVIGDINVPKMNYRDPNEMSYMWSWIKGNRKWHAWNKCKDDAMYLYVEKVNRLEKELDELIDDWKDELDPRVPDKNAWVPEEEAEQFQKFMEQAKRERRYNIAKIISKIN
;
A
#
# COMPACT_ATOMS: atom_id res chain seq x y z
N MET A 1 16.76 -14.21 -23.18
CA MET A 1 15.34 -13.89 -22.89
C MET A 1 15.04 -13.87 -21.40
N ARG A 2 15.45 -14.90 -20.63
CA ARG A 2 15.16 -14.99 -19.19
C ARG A 2 15.56 -13.77 -18.36
N ALA A 3 16.79 -13.27 -18.51
CA ALA A 3 17.24 -12.08 -17.79
C ALA A 3 16.36 -10.83 -18.02
N ARG A 4 15.86 -10.63 -19.24
CA ARG A 4 14.93 -9.52 -19.53
C ARG A 4 13.57 -9.74 -18.88
N PHE A 5 13.10 -10.98 -18.82
CA PHE A 5 11.84 -11.31 -18.15
C PHE A 5 11.93 -11.02 -16.66
N ASP A 6 12.98 -11.51 -15.99
CA ASP A 6 13.19 -11.32 -14.55
C ASP A 6 13.31 -9.82 -14.21
N GLN A 7 14.06 -9.05 -15.02
CA GLN A 7 14.16 -7.59 -14.85
C GLN A 7 12.80 -6.87 -14.96
N ARG A 8 11.93 -7.27 -15.89
CA ARG A 8 10.60 -6.65 -16.05
C ARG A 8 9.66 -7.03 -14.91
N GLN A 9 9.81 -8.22 -14.35
CA GLN A 9 9.05 -8.65 -13.19
C GLN A 9 9.45 -7.86 -11.94
N GLU A 10 10.75 -7.66 -11.72
CA GLU A 10 11.27 -6.84 -10.61
C GLU A 10 10.74 -5.40 -10.70
N LEU A 11 10.83 -4.77 -11.87
CA LEU A 11 10.31 -3.42 -12.09
C LEU A 11 8.79 -3.32 -11.83
N LYS A 12 8.01 -4.33 -12.24
CA LYS A 12 6.57 -4.37 -11.95
C LYS A 12 6.32 -4.38 -10.44
N ASN A 13 7.06 -5.20 -9.70
CA ASN A 13 6.89 -5.32 -8.24
C ASN A 13 7.26 -4.02 -7.53
N GLU A 14 8.30 -3.31 -7.97
CA GLU A 14 8.65 -1.98 -7.45
C GLU A 14 7.51 -0.96 -7.64
N TYR A 15 6.85 -0.97 -8.80
CA TYR A 15 5.68 -0.11 -9.02
C TYR A 15 4.49 -0.48 -8.14
N GLU A 16 4.27 -1.78 -7.87
CA GLU A 16 3.21 -2.21 -6.96
C GLU A 16 3.49 -1.77 -5.51
N LEU A 17 4.74 -1.81 -5.06
CA LEU A 17 5.13 -1.26 -3.76
C LEU A 17 4.90 0.25 -3.69
N LEU A 18 5.24 0.99 -4.76
CA LEU A 18 4.96 2.43 -4.83
C LEU A 18 3.45 2.72 -4.75
N ILE A 19 2.62 1.92 -5.41
CA ILE A 19 1.16 2.06 -5.34
C ILE A 19 0.67 1.80 -3.91
N LYS A 20 1.14 0.74 -3.24
CA LYS A 20 0.79 0.44 -1.84
C LYS A 20 1.18 1.59 -0.92
N PHE A 21 2.37 2.16 -1.10
CA PHE A 21 2.83 3.31 -0.32
C PHE A 21 1.97 4.55 -0.55
N ASP A 22 1.65 4.90 -1.81
CA ASP A 22 0.75 6.02 -2.12
C ASP A 22 -0.62 5.83 -1.45
N GLU A 23 -1.20 4.62 -1.54
CA GLU A 23 -2.49 4.33 -0.91
C GLU A 23 -2.44 4.40 0.62
N HIS A 24 -1.38 3.89 1.24
CA HIS A 24 -1.17 3.94 2.69
C HIS A 24 -1.03 5.37 3.21
N THR A 25 -0.52 6.29 2.37
CA THR A 25 -0.21 7.68 2.77
C THR A 25 -1.30 8.69 2.39
N TYR A 26 -2.49 8.27 1.96
CA TYR A 26 -3.60 9.19 1.65
C TYR A 26 -4.02 10.06 2.82
N GLU A 27 -4.00 9.54 4.05
CA GLU A 27 -4.30 10.35 5.22
C GLU A 27 -3.25 11.45 5.45
N LEU A 28 -1.96 11.12 5.29
CA LEU A 28 -0.88 12.11 5.35
C LEU A 28 -1.05 13.18 4.29
N PHE A 29 -1.44 12.79 3.06
CA PHE A 29 -1.79 13.75 2.03
C PHE A 29 -2.90 14.70 2.50
N GLY A 30 -3.98 14.16 3.07
CA GLY A 30 -5.09 14.97 3.58
C GLY A 30 -4.67 15.95 4.67
N LEU A 31 -3.89 15.49 5.65
CA LEU A 31 -3.35 16.32 6.72
C LEU A 31 -2.42 17.41 6.19
N TYR A 32 -1.57 17.09 5.22
CA TYR A 32 -0.71 18.06 4.57
C TYR A 32 -1.51 19.15 3.85
N GLN A 33 -2.52 18.76 3.06
CA GLN A 33 -3.38 19.73 2.37
C GLN A 33 -4.13 20.62 3.39
N GLN A 34 -4.70 20.04 4.45
CA GLN A 34 -5.37 20.80 5.50
C GLN A 34 -4.41 21.77 6.22
N ALA A 35 -3.18 21.36 6.47
CA ALA A 35 -2.17 22.21 7.11
C ALA A 35 -1.74 23.41 6.26
N VAL A 36 -1.62 23.21 4.94
CA VAL A 36 -1.09 24.23 4.01
C VAL A 36 -2.18 25.12 3.43
N ILE A 37 -3.31 24.53 3.05
CA ILE A 37 -4.40 25.21 2.34
C ILE A 37 -5.55 25.55 3.29
N GLY A 38 -5.75 24.76 4.36
CA GLY A 38 -6.94 24.81 5.19
C GLY A 38 -8.05 23.93 4.62
N ASP A 39 -9.30 24.32 4.89
CA ASP A 39 -10.47 23.55 4.49
C ASP A 39 -10.53 23.29 2.99
N ILE A 40 -11.03 22.11 2.65
CA ILE A 40 -11.14 21.67 1.26
C ILE A 40 -11.99 22.65 0.44
N ASN A 41 -11.36 23.21 -0.60
CA ASN A 41 -11.96 24.21 -1.48
C ASN A 41 -12.15 23.71 -2.92
N VAL A 42 -11.80 22.44 -3.18
CA VAL A 42 -12.03 21.77 -4.45
C VAL A 42 -13.30 20.93 -4.40
N PRO A 43 -14.20 21.04 -5.39
CA PRO A 43 -15.43 20.26 -5.40
C PRO A 43 -15.13 18.76 -5.47
N LYS A 44 -15.95 17.95 -4.80
CA LYS A 44 -15.85 16.50 -4.93
C LYS A 44 -16.05 16.13 -6.40
N MET A 45 -15.04 15.49 -6.97
CA MET A 45 -15.04 15.05 -8.36
C MET A 45 -16.01 13.88 -8.56
N ASN A 46 -17.28 14.21 -8.83
CA ASN A 46 -18.29 13.24 -9.30
C ASN A 46 -18.09 12.98 -10.80
N TYR A 47 -16.93 12.43 -11.20
CA TYR A 47 -16.67 12.11 -12.61
C TYR A 47 -17.39 10.84 -13.03
N ARG A 48 -18.67 10.98 -13.41
CA ARG A 48 -19.24 10.22 -14.52
C ARG A 48 -19.03 11.06 -15.78
N ASP A 49 -17.85 10.97 -16.38
CA ASP A 49 -17.64 11.47 -17.75
C ASP A 49 -18.20 10.43 -18.74
N PRO A 50 -19.09 10.79 -19.69
CA PRO A 50 -19.60 9.87 -20.68
C PRO A 50 -18.60 9.42 -21.77
N ASN A 51 -17.46 10.12 -21.96
CA ASN A 51 -16.67 10.05 -23.19
C ASN A 51 -15.28 9.41 -23.06
N GLU A 52 -14.83 9.03 -21.87
CA GLU A 52 -13.40 8.74 -21.70
C GLU A 52 -13.21 7.31 -21.14
N MET A 53 -12.42 6.52 -21.86
CA MET A 53 -12.50 5.04 -21.88
C MET A 53 -11.61 4.31 -20.86
N SER A 54 -10.94 5.02 -19.95
CA SER A 54 -10.06 4.40 -18.94
C SER A 54 -10.03 5.20 -17.63
N TYR A 55 -11.08 5.10 -16.82
CA TYR A 55 -11.36 6.00 -15.69
C TYR A 55 -11.02 5.47 -14.30
N MET A 56 -10.92 4.16 -14.12
CA MET A 56 -11.20 3.61 -12.80
C MET A 56 -10.12 3.93 -11.75
N TRP A 57 -8.84 3.92 -12.13
CA TRP A 57 -7.73 4.12 -11.19
C TRP A 57 -7.54 5.58 -10.76
N SER A 58 -7.54 6.54 -11.70
CA SER A 58 -7.48 7.96 -11.35
C SER A 58 -8.72 8.38 -10.55
N TRP A 59 -9.89 7.82 -10.90
CA TRP A 59 -11.15 8.01 -10.19
C TRP A 59 -11.11 7.52 -8.73
N ILE A 60 -10.59 6.32 -8.47
CA ILE A 60 -10.47 5.79 -7.10
C ILE A 60 -9.44 6.60 -6.30
N LYS A 61 -8.27 6.88 -6.88
CA LYS A 61 -7.17 7.57 -6.17
C LYS A 61 -7.50 9.04 -5.87
N GLY A 62 -8.01 9.78 -6.86
CA GLY A 62 -8.41 11.17 -6.69
C GLY A 62 -9.52 11.34 -5.64
N ASN A 63 -10.52 10.46 -5.67
CA ASN A 63 -11.59 10.47 -4.67
C ASN A 63 -11.08 10.11 -3.27
N ARG A 64 -10.18 9.14 -3.14
CA ARG A 64 -9.59 8.79 -1.83
C ARG A 64 -8.78 9.93 -1.23
N LYS A 65 -7.96 10.63 -2.03
CA LYS A 65 -7.21 11.81 -1.58
C LYS A 65 -8.14 12.97 -1.20
N TRP A 66 -9.16 13.24 -2.01
CA TRP A 66 -10.20 14.23 -1.68
C TRP A 66 -10.89 13.89 -0.36
N HIS A 67 -11.26 12.62 -0.16
CA HIS A 67 -11.89 12.15 1.07
C HIS A 67 -10.97 12.20 2.28
N ALA A 68 -9.68 11.96 2.11
CA ALA A 68 -8.70 12.10 3.17
C ALA A 68 -8.59 13.56 3.63
N TRP A 69 -8.44 14.51 2.69
CA TRP A 69 -8.41 15.94 3.02
C TRP A 69 -9.72 16.42 3.64
N ASN A 70 -10.88 16.09 3.07
CA ASN A 70 -12.18 16.49 3.59
C ASN A 70 -12.48 15.99 5.02
N LYS A 71 -11.78 14.96 5.50
CA LYS A 71 -11.93 14.45 6.87
C LYS A 71 -11.07 15.21 7.89
N CYS A 72 -10.04 15.91 7.44
CA CYS A 72 -9.17 16.70 8.30
C CYS A 72 -9.90 17.98 8.71
N LYS A 73 -9.72 18.42 9.96
CA LYS A 73 -10.30 19.67 10.47
C LYS A 73 -9.22 20.49 11.16
N ASP A 74 -8.92 20.13 12.40
CA ASP A 74 -8.02 20.86 13.28
C ASP A 74 -6.74 20.06 13.58
N ASP A 75 -5.71 20.74 14.07
CA ASP A 75 -4.40 20.17 14.45
C ASP A 75 -3.66 19.41 13.34
N ALA A 76 -3.97 19.71 12.07
CA ALA A 76 -3.44 18.98 10.92
C ALA A 76 -1.90 18.95 10.88
N MET A 77 -1.22 20.03 11.25
CA MET A 77 0.25 20.07 11.33
C MET A 77 0.81 19.12 12.38
N TYR A 78 0.25 19.12 13.58
CA TYR A 78 0.69 18.25 14.67
C TYR A 78 0.49 16.78 14.30
N LEU A 79 -0.73 16.44 13.84
CA LEU A 79 -1.08 15.09 13.42
C LEU A 79 -0.23 14.62 12.22
N TYR A 80 0.09 15.51 11.27
CA TYR A 80 0.97 15.17 10.16
C TYR A 80 2.35 14.75 10.65
N VAL A 81 2.98 15.55 11.53
CA VAL A 81 4.31 15.25 12.09
C VAL A 81 4.26 13.96 12.91
N GLU A 82 3.25 13.78 13.76
CA GLU A 82 3.08 12.56 14.56
C GLU A 82 2.98 11.31 13.67
N LYS A 83 2.15 11.37 12.62
CA LYS A 83 1.92 10.22 11.73
C LYS A 83 3.11 9.94 10.81
N VAL A 84 3.84 10.96 10.35
CA VAL A 84 5.10 10.76 9.61
C VAL A 84 6.13 10.07 10.49
N ASN A 85 6.29 10.52 11.74
CA ASN A 85 7.22 9.90 12.69
C ASN A 85 6.83 8.45 13.01
N ARG A 86 5.53 8.13 13.04
CA ARG A 86 5.07 6.74 13.17
C ARG A 86 5.38 5.93 11.92
N LEU A 87 5.05 6.47 10.74
CA LEU A 87 5.33 5.81 9.46
C LEU A 87 6.82 5.50 9.28
N GLU A 88 7.71 6.41 9.65
CA GLU A 88 9.15 6.19 9.57
C GLU A 88 9.62 4.98 10.40
N LYS A 89 9.00 4.76 11.57
CA LYS A 89 9.32 3.60 12.43
C LYS A 89 8.76 2.29 11.91
N GLU A 90 7.62 2.34 11.22
CA GLU A 90 6.88 1.17 10.74
C GLU A 90 7.21 0.83 9.27
N LEU A 91 7.95 1.69 8.56
CA LEU A 91 8.12 1.61 7.11
C LEU A 91 8.74 0.28 6.65
N ASP A 92 9.79 -0.19 7.34
CA ASP A 92 10.46 -1.43 6.97
C ASP A 92 9.53 -2.65 7.12
N GLU A 93 8.75 -2.70 8.21
CA GLU A 93 7.77 -3.76 8.44
C GLU A 93 6.63 -3.70 7.42
N LEU A 94 6.14 -2.51 7.09
CA LEU A 94 5.12 -2.31 6.06
C LEU A 94 5.59 -2.76 4.67
N ILE A 95 6.83 -2.41 4.30
CA ILE A 95 7.43 -2.86 3.04
C ILE A 95 7.53 -4.38 3.01
N ASP A 96 7.93 -5.01 4.12
CA ASP A 96 7.98 -6.45 4.22
C ASP A 96 6.59 -7.08 4.10
N ASP A 97 5.57 -6.52 4.74
CA ASP A 97 4.20 -7.02 4.63
C ASP A 97 3.65 -6.86 3.21
N TRP A 98 3.91 -5.72 2.54
CA TRP A 98 3.50 -5.55 1.14
C TRP A 98 4.23 -6.50 0.20
N LYS A 99 5.51 -6.79 0.46
CA LYS A 99 6.24 -7.83 -0.29
C LYS A 99 5.67 -9.22 -0.05
N ASP A 100 5.19 -9.52 1.16
CA ASP A 100 4.48 -10.79 1.43
C ASP A 100 3.18 -10.85 0.63
N GLU A 101 2.37 -9.78 0.63
CA GLU A 101 1.12 -9.73 -0.12
C GLU A 101 1.29 -9.86 -1.64
N LEU A 102 2.39 -9.35 -2.18
CA LEU A 102 2.69 -9.39 -3.62
C LEU A 102 3.37 -10.69 -4.05
N ASP A 103 3.78 -11.55 -3.12
CA ASP A 103 4.42 -12.82 -3.44
C ASP A 103 3.36 -13.91 -3.70
N PRO A 104 3.30 -14.49 -4.91
CA PRO A 104 2.30 -15.51 -5.24
C PRO A 104 2.43 -16.80 -4.41
N ARG A 105 3.50 -16.98 -3.64
CA ARG A 105 3.71 -18.11 -2.73
C ARG A 105 3.05 -17.89 -1.37
N VAL A 106 2.75 -16.64 -1.01
CA VAL A 106 2.02 -16.30 0.20
C VAL A 106 0.53 -16.22 -0.14
N PRO A 107 -0.36 -16.96 0.55
CA PRO A 107 -1.78 -16.89 0.27
C PRO A 107 -2.36 -15.48 0.50
N ASP A 108 -3.47 -15.17 -0.17
CA ASP A 108 -4.16 -13.89 0.04
C ASP A 108 -4.74 -13.85 1.45
N LYS A 109 -4.29 -12.90 2.27
CA LYS A 109 -4.78 -12.70 3.65
C LYS A 109 -6.28 -12.37 3.72
N ASN A 110 -6.88 -11.92 2.61
CA ASN A 110 -8.30 -11.59 2.51
C ASN A 110 -9.13 -12.73 1.90
N ALA A 111 -8.52 -13.88 1.61
CA ALA A 111 -9.24 -15.05 1.14
C ALA A 111 -10.30 -15.46 2.17
N TRP A 112 -11.51 -15.77 1.69
CA TRP A 112 -12.53 -16.37 2.55
C TRP A 112 -12.11 -17.81 2.87
N VAL A 113 -12.14 -18.16 4.16
CA VAL A 113 -11.79 -19.48 4.68
C VAL A 113 -12.88 -19.92 5.65
N PRO A 114 -13.37 -21.18 5.57
CA PRO A 114 -14.26 -21.74 6.58
C PRO A 114 -13.67 -21.60 7.99
N GLU A 115 -14.52 -21.42 8.99
CA GLU A 115 -14.07 -21.21 10.38
C GLU A 115 -13.28 -22.41 10.92
N GLU A 116 -13.63 -23.62 10.48
CA GLU A 116 -12.95 -24.87 10.84
C GLU A 116 -11.51 -24.93 10.31
N GLU A 117 -11.22 -24.22 9.22
CA GLU A 117 -9.91 -24.20 8.56
C GLU A 117 -9.10 -22.94 8.90
N ALA A 118 -9.71 -21.94 9.56
CA ALA A 118 -9.10 -20.64 9.80
C ALA A 118 -7.76 -20.73 10.54
N GLU A 119 -7.64 -21.59 11.55
CA GLU A 119 -6.38 -21.75 12.30
C GLU A 119 -5.28 -22.40 11.45
N GLN A 120 -5.64 -23.40 10.63
CA GLN A 120 -4.69 -24.05 9.73
C GLN A 120 -4.22 -23.09 8.64
N PHE A 121 -5.15 -22.31 8.09
CA PHE A 121 -4.85 -21.28 7.11
C PHE A 121 -3.91 -20.22 7.69
N GLN A 122 -4.15 -19.75 8.91
CA GLN A 122 -3.25 -18.80 9.58
C GLN A 122 -1.85 -19.39 9.81
N LYS A 123 -1.75 -20.66 10.23
CA LYS A 123 -0.43 -21.32 10.36
C LYS A 123 0.30 -21.42 9.03
N PHE A 124 -0.42 -21.78 7.96
CA PHE A 124 0.14 -21.87 6.62
C PHE A 124 0.60 -20.51 6.09
N MET A 125 -0.22 -19.47 6.26
CA MET A 125 0.11 -18.08 5.96
C MET A 125 1.40 -17.62 6.64
N GLU A 126 1.50 -17.81 7.96
CA GLU A 126 2.67 -17.40 8.74
C GLU A 126 3.93 -18.18 8.34
N GLN A 127 3.79 -19.48 8.01
CA GLN A 127 4.90 -20.26 7.49
C GLN A 127 5.36 -19.73 6.12
N ALA A 128 4.44 -19.45 5.20
CA ALA A 128 4.78 -18.94 3.87
C ALA A 128 5.53 -17.59 3.94
N LYS A 129 5.05 -16.66 4.79
CA LYS A 129 5.75 -15.38 5.04
C LYS A 129 7.17 -15.59 5.58
N ARG A 130 7.33 -16.48 6.57
CA ARG A 130 8.65 -16.82 7.14
C ARG A 130 9.59 -17.38 6.09
N GLU A 131 9.11 -18.31 5.26
CA GLU A 131 9.93 -18.90 4.19
C GLU A 131 10.36 -17.85 3.17
N ARG A 132 9.47 -16.92 2.79
CA ARG A 132 9.83 -15.79 1.91
C ARG A 132 10.93 -14.92 2.53
N ARG A 133 10.74 -14.48 3.77
CA ARG A 133 11.69 -13.64 4.52
C ARG A 133 13.05 -14.34 4.69
N TYR A 134 13.04 -15.62 5.04
CA TYR A 134 14.26 -16.43 5.21
C TYR A 134 15.03 -16.62 3.90
N ASN A 135 14.34 -16.93 2.80
CA ASN A 135 14.99 -17.11 1.51
C ASN A 135 15.71 -15.85 1.03
N ILE A 136 15.14 -14.67 1.28
CA ILE A 136 15.78 -13.39 0.97
C ILE A 136 17.04 -13.20 1.82
N ALA A 137 16.95 -13.39 3.14
CA ALA A 137 18.10 -13.28 4.04
C ALA A 137 19.24 -14.22 3.62
N LYS A 138 18.92 -15.45 3.22
CA LYS A 138 19.88 -16.45 2.74
C LYS A 138 20.53 -16.07 1.41
N ILE A 139 19.81 -15.38 0.52
CA ILE A 139 20.38 -14.87 -0.73
C ILE A 139 21.33 -13.72 -0.43
N ILE A 140 20.93 -12.76 0.41
CA ILE A 140 21.77 -11.63 0.82
C ILE A 140 23.05 -12.11 1.50
N SER A 141 22.96 -13.11 2.39
CA SER A 141 24.13 -13.66 3.08
C SER A 141 25.09 -14.45 2.19
N LYS A 142 24.70 -14.78 0.95
CA LYS A 142 25.56 -15.47 -0.02
C LYS A 142 26.25 -14.49 -0.97
N ILE A 143 25.77 -13.25 -1.03
CA ILE A 143 26.31 -12.20 -1.90
C ILE A 143 27.36 -11.36 -1.16
N ASN A 144 27.32 -11.35 0.18
CA ASN A 144 28.32 -10.75 1.06
C ASN A 144 29.34 -11.79 1.55
#